data_AF-A0AAX6FQ98-F1
#
_entry.id   AF-A0AAX6FQ98-F1
#
_cell.length_a   1.000
_cell.length_b   1.000
_cell.length_c   1.000
_cell.angle_alpha   90.00
_cell.angle_beta   90.00
_cell.angle_gamma   90.00
#
_symmetry.space_group_name_H-M   'P 1'
#
loop_
_entity.id
_entity.type
_entity.pdbx_description
1 polymer ?
#
loop_
_entity_poly.entity_id
_entity_poly.type
_entity_poly.pdbx_seq_one_letter_code
_entity_poly.pdbx_strand_id
1 'polypeptide(L)'
;MALTAIPIPLPPHYSSQNAGRVLSSRSLRPKSRARARALPTPPRAHLDPPSAAAAADGKEDDGAPSFSVVAAMKSLHNDILVVDDASSRFLLLDSSHNIHSMLSKKQKWTGSYWDDFASLPAIIPQGPIGILGLGAGTAAHLMLETWPSLHIEGWEIDEILIDMAREYFGLSDLEKFTQAGGSLSVHIGDALSPSVAVEGGFAGIIVDLFSDGKVLPQLKQDATWLEIEKKLMSNGRIMVNCGGAHSELSSSGDQAAYANASPKGSWLQNSTIKALCQAFPGRLSWKKMAEDESDNYLALTGPVPDLDAWSASLPSPLSTNVKYWRPCELAS
;
A
#
# COMPACT_ATOMS: atom_id res chain seq x y z
N MET A 1 -15.02 5.48 -6.71
CA MET A 1 -14.67 6.91 -6.62
C MET A 1 -13.18 6.94 -6.86
N ALA A 2 -12.77 7.21 -8.10
CA ALA A 2 -11.38 7.12 -8.55
C ALA A 2 -10.52 8.16 -7.83
N LEU A 3 -9.50 7.73 -7.10
CA LEU A 3 -8.47 8.61 -6.56
C LEU A 3 -7.49 8.96 -7.68
N THR A 4 -7.88 9.88 -8.56
CA THR A 4 -6.88 10.61 -9.37
C THR A 4 -5.99 11.39 -8.41
N ALA A 5 -4.70 11.08 -8.39
CA ALA A 5 -3.71 11.80 -7.60
C ALA A 5 -3.77 13.30 -7.90
N ILE A 6 -4.32 14.08 -6.97
CA ILE A 6 -4.24 15.54 -6.98
C ILE A 6 -2.88 15.89 -6.35
N PRO A 7 -1.99 16.63 -7.04
CA PRO A 7 -0.72 17.04 -6.45
C PRO A 7 -0.97 17.94 -5.23
N ILE A 8 -0.49 17.51 -4.07
CA ILE A 8 -0.59 18.25 -2.81
C ILE A 8 0.43 19.41 -2.84
N PRO A 9 0.02 20.67 -2.58
CA PRO A 9 0.96 21.79 -2.46
C PRO A 9 1.87 21.61 -1.24
N LEU A 10 3.18 21.72 -1.44
CA LEU A 10 4.19 21.65 -0.39
C LEU A 10 4.08 22.84 0.58
N PRO A 11 4.16 22.64 1.91
CA PRO A 11 4.43 23.73 2.84
C PRO A 11 5.90 24.19 2.73
N PRO A 12 6.22 25.46 3.04
CA PRO A 12 7.55 26.00 2.88
C PRO A 12 8.57 25.33 3.83
N HIS A 13 9.77 25.11 3.31
CA HIS A 13 10.92 24.46 3.94
C HIS A 13 11.14 24.87 5.41
N TYR A 14 11.11 23.88 6.31
CA TYR A 14 11.67 24.03 7.66
C TYR A 14 13.20 23.89 7.57
N SER A 15 13.90 25.00 7.80
CA SER A 15 15.35 25.04 7.97
C SER A 15 15.74 24.34 9.27
N SER A 16 16.46 23.22 9.17
CA SER A 16 17.11 22.56 10.30
C SER A 16 18.43 23.27 10.61
N GLN A 17 18.43 24.17 11.59
CA GLN A 17 19.65 24.55 12.31
C GLN A 17 19.48 24.23 13.80
N ASN A 18 20.53 23.64 14.35
CA ASN A 18 20.78 23.28 15.76
C ASN A 18 20.31 21.91 16.24
N ALA A 19 21.11 20.90 15.90
CA ALA A 19 21.34 19.75 16.77
C ALA A 19 22.81 19.78 17.23
N GLY A 20 23.06 19.95 18.52
CA GLY A 20 24.41 19.86 19.06
C GLY A 20 24.65 20.55 20.40
N ARG A 21 23.98 20.13 21.48
CA ARG A 21 24.61 20.18 22.81
C ARG A 21 24.00 19.20 23.81
N VAL A 22 24.80 18.21 24.15
CA VAL A 22 24.66 17.31 25.30
C VAL A 22 24.65 18.13 26.59
N LEU A 23 23.67 17.92 27.47
CA LEU A 23 23.81 18.24 28.88
C LEU A 23 23.20 17.17 29.79
N SER A 24 24.03 16.83 30.76
CA SER A 24 23.91 15.83 31.81
C SER A 24 22.86 16.18 32.87
N SER A 25 22.34 15.12 33.48
CA SER A 25 21.45 15.04 34.64
C SER A 25 21.79 16.01 35.77
N ARG A 26 20.78 16.66 36.35
CA ARG A 26 20.69 16.93 37.80
C ARG A 26 19.26 17.18 38.26
N SER A 27 18.88 16.41 39.26
CA SER A 27 17.69 16.55 40.11
C SER A 27 17.60 17.92 40.78
N LEU A 28 16.37 18.42 41.00
CA LEU A 28 15.88 19.08 42.23
C LEU A 28 14.41 19.56 42.06
N ARG A 29 13.50 19.06 42.92
CA ARG A 29 12.18 19.66 43.25
C ARG A 29 12.29 20.36 44.63
N PRO A 30 11.24 21.01 45.18
CA PRO A 30 10.38 22.08 44.65
C PRO A 30 10.31 23.27 45.64
N LYS A 31 9.76 24.43 45.25
CA LYS A 31 9.25 25.44 46.21
C LYS A 31 7.92 26.07 45.78
N SER A 32 7.19 26.46 46.81
CA SER A 32 5.77 26.68 47.03
C SER A 32 5.12 27.98 46.53
N ARG A 33 3.82 27.88 46.23
CA ARG A 33 2.66 28.80 46.45
C ARG A 33 2.91 30.31 46.64
N ALA A 34 2.16 31.12 45.87
CA ALA A 34 1.24 32.14 46.41
C ALA A 34 0.17 32.55 45.37
N ARG A 35 -1.02 32.90 45.86
CA ARG A 35 -2.27 33.25 45.15
C ARG A 35 -2.60 34.74 45.45
N ALA A 36 -3.56 35.29 44.69
CA ALA A 36 -4.35 36.54 44.89
C ALA A 36 -3.92 37.73 44.00
N ARG A 37 -4.78 38.64 43.49
CA ARG A 37 -6.25 38.80 43.35
C ARG A 37 -6.47 40.06 42.46
N ALA A 38 -7.64 40.22 41.87
CA ALA A 38 -7.98 41.16 40.80
C ALA A 38 -8.36 42.62 41.20
N LEU A 39 -8.18 43.54 40.21
CA LEU A 39 -8.93 44.78 39.81
C LEU A 39 -8.99 46.00 40.76
N PRO A 40 -9.09 47.29 40.28
CA PRO A 40 -10.01 47.79 39.23
C PRO A 40 -9.54 48.91 38.24
N THR A 41 -10.31 49.11 37.15
CA THR A 41 -10.41 50.27 36.19
C THR A 41 -11.27 51.43 36.75
N PRO A 42 -11.34 52.71 36.24
CA PRO A 42 -11.65 53.17 34.84
C PRO A 42 -11.04 54.59 34.48
N PRO A 43 -11.55 55.47 33.55
CA PRO A 43 -12.57 55.38 32.49
C PRO A 43 -12.18 55.89 31.06
N ARG A 44 -13.17 55.75 30.16
CA ARG A 44 -13.28 55.94 28.69
C ARG A 44 -13.03 57.34 28.12
N ALA A 45 -12.71 57.39 26.82
CA ALA A 45 -13.32 58.32 25.87
C ALA A 45 -13.64 57.62 24.53
N HIS A 46 -14.88 57.81 24.07
CA HIS A 46 -15.48 57.35 22.82
C HIS A 46 -14.90 58.06 21.60
N LEU A 47 -14.97 57.44 20.41
CA LEU A 47 -15.48 58.01 19.15
C LEU A 47 -15.51 56.89 18.06
N ASP A 48 -16.68 56.68 17.47
CA ASP A 48 -17.01 55.89 16.25
C ASP A 48 -17.95 56.77 15.40
N PRO A 49 -18.26 56.50 14.11
CA PRO A 49 -17.53 55.82 13.02
C PRO A 49 -17.64 56.63 11.67
N PRO A 50 -17.39 56.05 10.46
CA PRO A 50 -18.51 55.39 9.77
C PRO A 50 -18.18 54.09 9.00
N SER A 51 -19.14 53.16 9.09
CA SER A 51 -19.63 52.19 8.10
C SER A 51 -18.91 52.05 6.74
N ALA A 52 -18.32 50.87 6.53
CA ALA A 52 -18.33 50.22 5.21
C ALA A 52 -18.66 48.73 5.40
N ALA A 53 -19.88 48.37 4.99
CA ALA A 53 -20.32 46.99 4.88
C ALA A 53 -19.50 46.30 3.78
N ALA A 54 -18.55 45.45 4.17
CA ALA A 54 -18.02 44.43 3.29
C ALA A 54 -18.86 43.17 3.52
N ALA A 55 -19.65 42.83 2.50
CA ALA A 55 -20.41 41.61 2.43
C ALA A 55 -19.49 40.42 2.78
N ALA A 56 -19.90 39.65 3.78
CA ALA A 56 -19.39 38.31 3.98
C ALA A 56 -19.87 37.48 2.77
N ASP A 57 -19.00 37.33 1.77
CA ASP A 57 -19.09 36.22 0.83
C ASP A 57 -18.83 34.95 1.66
N GLY A 58 -19.91 34.41 2.22
CA GLY A 58 -19.96 33.02 2.64
C GLY A 58 -19.83 32.17 1.39
N LYS A 59 -18.59 31.90 0.98
CA LYS A 59 -18.30 30.71 0.18
C LYS A 59 -18.56 29.53 1.10
N GLU A 60 -19.67 28.85 0.86
CA GLU A 60 -19.81 27.45 1.24
C GLU A 60 -18.54 26.74 0.75
N ASP A 61 -17.75 26.25 1.69
CA ASP A 61 -16.61 25.40 1.42
C ASP A 61 -17.17 24.08 0.88
N ASP A 62 -17.16 23.96 -0.45
CA ASP A 62 -17.61 22.79 -1.20
C ASP A 62 -16.79 21.57 -0.82
N GLY A 63 -17.14 20.93 0.31
CA GLY A 63 -17.01 19.50 0.59
C GLY A 63 -15.70 18.80 0.21
N ALA A 64 -14.58 19.52 0.09
CA ALA A 64 -13.31 18.93 -0.28
C ALA A 64 -12.87 18.01 0.88
N PRO A 65 -12.54 16.74 0.62
CA PRO A 65 -12.09 15.86 1.69
C PRO A 65 -10.89 16.52 2.37
N SER A 66 -11.04 16.81 3.67
CA SER A 66 -9.97 17.37 4.47
C SER A 66 -8.98 16.25 4.77
N PHE A 67 -7.84 16.28 4.08
CA PHE A 67 -6.72 15.40 4.39
C PHE A 67 -5.82 16.05 5.44
N SER A 68 -5.22 15.25 6.31
CA SER A 68 -4.21 15.70 7.26
C SER A 68 -3.01 14.75 7.25
N VAL A 69 -1.81 15.30 7.31
CA VAL A 69 -0.60 14.52 7.59
C VAL A 69 -0.58 14.24 9.09
N VAL A 70 -0.64 12.95 9.46
CA VAL A 70 -0.64 12.53 10.86
C VAL A 70 0.71 12.06 11.35
N ALA A 71 1.59 11.60 10.45
CA ALA A 71 2.96 11.27 10.75
C ALA A 71 3.86 11.40 9.51
N ALA A 72 5.12 11.76 9.71
CA ALA A 72 6.14 11.80 8.67
C ALA A 72 7.48 11.36 9.27
N MET A 73 8.15 10.39 8.65
CA MET A 73 9.42 9.84 9.09
C MET A 73 10.32 9.58 7.89
N LYS A 74 11.62 9.46 8.12
CA LYS A 74 12.60 9.02 7.13
C LYS A 74 13.36 7.83 7.69
N SER A 75 13.38 6.74 6.94
CA SER A 75 14.15 5.54 7.25
C SER A 75 15.38 5.43 6.34
N LEU A 76 16.11 4.31 6.42
CA LEU A 76 17.16 3.98 5.46
C LEU A 76 16.59 3.70 4.06
N HIS A 77 15.34 3.24 3.97
CA HIS A 77 14.72 2.74 2.75
C HIS A 77 13.74 3.73 2.14
N ASN A 78 13.00 4.49 2.97
CA ASN A 78 11.87 5.27 2.53
C ASN A 78 11.80 6.65 3.20
N ASP A 79 11.27 7.62 2.45
CA ASP A 79 10.55 8.76 3.03
C ASP A 79 9.11 8.29 3.28
N ILE A 80 8.64 8.31 4.53
CA ILE A 80 7.38 7.70 4.95
C ILE A 80 6.42 8.81 5.38
N LEU A 81 5.24 8.84 4.78
CA LEU A 81 4.18 9.79 5.11
C LEU A 81 2.87 9.05 5.38
N VAL A 82 2.23 9.37 6.51
CA VAL A 82 0.89 8.88 6.84
C VAL A 82 -0.09 10.02 6.70
N VAL A 83 -1.04 9.85 5.78
CA VAL A 83 -2.10 10.80 5.49
C VAL A 83 -3.43 10.21 5.92
N ASP A 84 -4.30 11.03 6.50
CA ASP A 84 -5.56 10.61 7.06
C ASP A 84 -6.70 11.50 6.57
N ASP A 85 -7.83 10.89 6.19
CA ASP A 85 -9.08 11.57 5.90
C ASP A 85 -10.28 10.92 6.62
N ALA A 86 -11.49 11.41 6.36
CA ALA A 86 -12.71 10.91 7.00
C ALA A 86 -13.08 9.45 6.66
N SER A 87 -12.52 8.89 5.60
CA SER A 87 -12.85 7.59 5.02
C SER A 87 -11.76 6.54 5.19
N SER A 88 -10.50 6.95 5.15
CA SER A 88 -9.34 6.08 5.01
C SER A 88 -8.09 6.71 5.61
N ARG A 89 -7.10 5.86 5.82
CA ARG A 89 -5.73 6.24 6.13
C ARG A 89 -4.81 5.69 5.06
N PHE A 90 -3.86 6.49 4.61
CA PHE A 90 -2.99 6.18 3.49
C PHE A 90 -1.53 6.24 3.92
N LEU A 91 -0.77 5.27 3.44
CA LEU A 91 0.68 5.26 3.50
C LEU A 91 1.20 5.72 2.16
N LEU A 92 1.97 6.80 2.16
CA LEU A 92 2.71 7.27 1.01
C LEU A 92 4.19 7.03 1.29
N LEU A 93 4.89 6.42 0.34
CA LEU A 93 6.33 6.19 0.43
C LEU A 93 7.06 6.90 -0.69
N ASP A 94 8.36 7.06 -0.45
CA ASP A 94 9.36 7.53 -1.40
C ASP A 94 9.06 8.92 -1.99
N SER A 95 9.91 9.38 -2.91
CA SER A 95 9.76 10.70 -3.53
C SER A 95 8.59 10.83 -4.50
N SER A 96 8.02 9.71 -4.96
CA SER A 96 6.84 9.68 -5.81
C SER A 96 5.58 10.05 -5.05
N HIS A 97 5.57 9.86 -3.72
CA HIS A 97 4.39 10.02 -2.86
C HIS A 97 3.18 9.22 -3.35
N ASN A 98 3.42 8.10 -4.04
CA ASN A 98 2.38 7.16 -4.42
C ASN A 98 1.78 6.50 -3.18
N ILE A 99 0.51 6.10 -3.25
CA ILE A 99 -0.13 5.33 -2.18
C ILE A 99 0.41 3.90 -2.23
N HIS A 100 1.13 3.50 -1.19
CA HIS A 100 1.69 2.14 -1.02
C HIS A 100 0.88 1.27 -0.06
N SER A 101 -0.02 1.87 0.72
CA SER A 101 -1.03 1.13 1.49
C SER A 101 -2.20 2.02 1.87
N MET A 102 -3.33 1.39 2.17
CA MET A 102 -4.53 2.04 2.64
C MET A 102 -5.24 1.19 3.68
N LEU A 103 -5.72 1.83 4.74
CA LEU A 103 -6.69 1.26 5.67
C LEU A 103 -8.01 2.01 5.54
N SER A 104 -9.04 1.33 5.05
CA SER A 104 -10.40 1.86 4.99
C SER A 104 -11.05 1.85 6.38
N LYS A 105 -11.67 2.96 6.78
CA LYS A 105 -12.27 3.10 8.13
C LYS A 105 -13.73 2.64 8.21
N LYS A 106 -14.43 2.59 7.07
CA LYS A 106 -15.89 2.35 6.99
C LYS A 106 -16.28 1.16 6.14
N GLN A 107 -15.46 0.83 5.14
CA GLN A 107 -15.72 -0.25 4.19
C GLN A 107 -14.55 -1.22 4.21
N LYS A 108 -14.82 -2.48 3.89
CA LYS A 108 -13.78 -3.50 3.79
C LYS A 108 -12.89 -3.28 2.57
N TRP A 109 -13.50 -3.18 1.40
CA TRP A 109 -12.80 -3.20 0.11
C TRP A 109 -12.16 -1.85 -0.22
N THR A 110 -10.99 -1.93 -0.83
CA THR A 110 -10.18 -0.76 -1.22
C THR A 110 -10.64 -0.17 -2.54
N GLY A 111 -11.25 -0.97 -3.42
CA GLY A 111 -11.49 -0.60 -4.82
C GLY A 111 -10.20 -0.53 -5.63
N SER A 112 -9.13 -1.20 -5.17
CA SER A 112 -7.83 -1.26 -5.83
C SER A 112 -7.31 -2.70 -5.84
N TYR A 113 -6.12 -2.90 -6.40
CA TYR A 113 -5.56 -4.22 -6.69
C TYR A 113 -5.35 -5.10 -5.44
N TRP A 114 -5.22 -4.52 -4.25
CA TRP A 114 -5.12 -5.29 -3.00
C TRP A 114 -6.35 -6.17 -2.76
N ASP A 115 -7.52 -5.79 -3.28
CA ASP A 115 -8.73 -6.60 -3.18
C ASP A 115 -8.56 -7.95 -3.91
N ASP A 116 -7.91 -7.95 -5.09
CA ASP A 116 -7.64 -9.19 -5.84
C ASP A 116 -6.71 -10.15 -5.07
N PHE A 117 -5.79 -9.67 -4.25
CA PHE A 117 -4.96 -10.54 -3.40
C PHE A 117 -5.81 -11.37 -2.42
N ALA A 118 -6.91 -10.80 -1.91
CA ALA A 118 -7.84 -11.52 -1.02
C ALA A 118 -8.65 -12.62 -1.73
N SER A 119 -8.60 -12.70 -3.06
CA SER A 119 -9.23 -13.76 -3.84
C SER A 119 -8.38 -15.02 -3.98
N LEU A 120 -7.05 -14.92 -3.75
CA LEU A 120 -6.10 -16.02 -3.93
C LEU A 120 -6.43 -17.29 -3.11
N PRO A 121 -6.83 -17.21 -1.83
CA PRO A 121 -7.08 -18.40 -1.00
C PRO A 121 -8.12 -19.38 -1.56
N ALA A 122 -9.02 -18.92 -2.44
CA ALA A 122 -10.06 -19.78 -3.03
C ALA A 122 -9.52 -20.77 -4.10
N ILE A 123 -8.29 -20.58 -4.60
CA ILE A 123 -7.72 -21.35 -5.72
C ILE A 123 -6.35 -21.96 -5.43
N ILE A 124 -5.97 -22.02 -4.16
CA ILE A 124 -4.72 -22.62 -3.67
C ILE A 124 -5.03 -23.72 -2.63
N PRO A 125 -4.09 -24.63 -2.34
CA PRO A 125 -4.25 -25.56 -1.23
C PRO A 125 -4.38 -24.85 0.12
N GLN A 126 -4.79 -25.60 1.16
CA GLN A 126 -4.74 -25.11 2.53
C GLN A 126 -3.28 -25.04 3.01
N GLY A 127 -2.91 -23.93 3.66
CA GLY A 127 -1.57 -23.71 4.21
C GLY A 127 -1.27 -22.24 4.43
N PRO A 128 -0.05 -21.92 4.89
CA PRO A 128 0.36 -20.54 5.14
C PRO A 128 0.52 -19.75 3.84
N ILE A 129 0.25 -18.45 3.90
CA ILE A 129 0.45 -17.53 2.78
C ILE A 129 1.56 -16.55 3.10
N GLY A 130 2.54 -16.45 2.21
CA GLY A 130 3.61 -15.45 2.29
C GLY A 130 3.17 -14.14 1.64
N ILE A 131 3.42 -12.99 2.28
CA ILE A 131 3.30 -11.66 1.67
C ILE A 131 4.71 -11.05 1.62
N LEU A 132 5.24 -10.89 0.40
CA LEU A 132 6.53 -10.29 0.14
C LEU A 132 6.33 -8.80 -0.20
N GLY A 133 6.67 -7.92 0.73
CA GLY A 133 6.29 -6.50 0.70
C GLY A 133 4.98 -6.32 1.45
N LEU A 134 5.07 -6.06 2.75
CA LEU A 134 3.90 -5.95 3.61
C LEU A 134 3.29 -4.54 3.55
N GLY A 135 4.11 -3.51 3.32
CA GLY A 135 3.69 -2.12 3.43
C GLY A 135 3.07 -1.85 4.80
N ALA A 136 1.92 -1.19 4.84
CA ALA A 136 1.15 -1.02 6.07
C ALA A 136 0.14 -2.15 6.35
N GLY A 137 0.20 -3.27 5.62
CA GLY A 137 -0.62 -4.47 5.87
C GLY A 137 -1.96 -4.52 5.16
N THR A 138 -2.21 -3.68 4.15
CA THR A 138 -3.51 -3.62 3.42
C THR A 138 -3.98 -5.01 2.96
N ALA A 139 -3.12 -5.77 2.28
CA ALA A 139 -3.44 -7.12 1.81
C ALA A 139 -3.74 -8.07 2.99
N ALA A 140 -2.94 -8.01 4.07
CA ALA A 140 -3.13 -8.86 5.25
C ALA A 140 -4.48 -8.58 5.94
N HIS A 141 -4.87 -7.31 6.07
CA HIS A 141 -6.19 -6.93 6.60
C HIS A 141 -7.32 -7.55 5.77
N LEU A 142 -7.29 -7.34 4.45
CA LEU A 142 -8.32 -7.86 3.55
C LEU A 142 -8.40 -9.39 3.57
N MET A 143 -7.25 -10.06 3.62
CA MET A 143 -7.17 -11.51 3.66
C MET A 143 -7.71 -12.08 4.97
N LEU A 144 -7.28 -11.58 6.13
CA LEU A 144 -7.76 -12.07 7.43
C LEU A 144 -9.22 -11.73 7.70
N GLU A 145 -9.72 -10.61 7.17
CA GLU A 145 -11.16 -10.29 7.25
C GLU A 145 -12.01 -11.18 6.31
N THR A 146 -11.43 -11.70 5.23
CA THR A 146 -12.13 -12.61 4.29
C THR A 146 -12.02 -14.07 4.70
N TRP A 147 -10.85 -14.45 5.21
CA TRP A 147 -10.45 -15.81 5.52
C TRP A 147 -9.81 -15.83 6.91
N PRO A 148 -10.62 -15.78 7.98
CA PRO A 148 -10.12 -15.54 9.32
C PRO A 148 -9.24 -16.67 9.86
N SER A 149 -9.22 -17.85 9.25
CA SER A 149 -8.35 -18.97 9.64
C SER A 149 -6.97 -18.96 8.96
N LEU A 150 -6.64 -17.95 8.14
CA LEU A 150 -5.35 -17.92 7.45
C LEU A 150 -4.20 -17.65 8.41
N HIS A 151 -3.10 -18.36 8.21
CA HIS A 151 -1.79 -18.00 8.74
C HIS A 151 -1.02 -17.25 7.65
N ILE A 152 -0.69 -16.00 7.93
CA ILE A 152 0.02 -15.13 7.00
C ILE A 152 1.41 -14.85 7.57
N GLU A 153 2.43 -14.96 6.72
CA GLU A 153 3.80 -14.61 7.05
C GLU A 153 4.20 -13.43 6.15
N GLY A 154 4.37 -12.24 6.74
CA GLY A 154 4.61 -10.99 6.01
C GLY A 154 6.05 -10.50 6.16
N TRP A 155 6.71 -10.17 5.05
CA TRP A 155 8.05 -9.59 5.02
C TRP A 155 8.03 -8.12 4.62
N GLU A 156 8.73 -7.31 5.38
CA GLU A 156 9.03 -5.91 5.08
C GLU A 156 10.48 -5.61 5.42
N ILE A 157 11.18 -4.88 4.54
CA ILE A 157 12.59 -4.56 4.76
C ILE A 157 12.77 -3.39 5.74
N ASP A 158 11.78 -2.49 5.79
CA ASP A 158 11.83 -1.27 6.57
C ASP A 158 11.19 -1.42 7.96
N GLU A 159 12.02 -1.57 9.00
CA GLU A 159 11.56 -1.70 10.39
C GLU A 159 10.76 -0.47 10.88
N ILE A 160 11.18 0.74 10.49
CA ILE A 160 10.48 1.98 10.88
C ILE A 160 9.09 1.99 10.25
N LEU A 161 8.97 1.51 9.01
CA LEU A 161 7.67 1.39 8.35
C LEU A 161 6.74 0.44 9.11
N ILE A 162 7.24 -0.71 9.58
CA ILE A 162 6.45 -1.65 10.37
C ILE A 162 5.98 -1.05 11.69
N ASP A 163 6.84 -0.33 12.40
CA ASP A 163 6.43 0.35 13.63
C ASP A 163 5.32 1.37 13.37
N MET A 164 5.41 2.13 12.27
CA MET A 164 4.35 3.02 11.84
C MET A 164 3.08 2.27 11.40
N ALA A 165 3.20 1.12 10.75
CA ALA A 165 2.06 0.29 10.37
C ALA A 165 1.31 -0.23 11.61
N ARG A 166 2.05 -0.63 12.66
CA ARG A 166 1.47 -1.02 13.96
C ARG A 166 0.73 0.13 14.63
N GLU A 167 1.35 1.32 14.68
CA GLU A 167 0.77 2.48 15.36
C GLU A 167 -0.42 3.07 14.60
N TYR A 168 -0.32 3.19 13.28
CA TYR A 168 -1.26 3.96 12.48
C TYR A 168 -2.23 3.09 11.67
N PHE A 169 -1.89 1.86 11.32
CA PHE A 169 -2.71 1.03 10.43
C PHE A 169 -3.31 -0.21 11.11
N GLY A 170 -3.10 -0.38 12.41
CA GLY A 170 -3.68 -1.50 13.16
C GLY A 170 -3.01 -2.84 12.86
N LEU A 171 -1.78 -2.84 12.34
CA LEU A 171 -1.05 -4.07 12.02
C LEU A 171 -0.90 -4.98 13.25
N SER A 172 -0.72 -4.41 14.45
CA SER A 172 -0.63 -5.16 15.70
C SER A 172 -1.89 -5.93 16.08
N ASP A 173 -3.05 -5.56 15.54
CA ASP A 173 -4.27 -6.35 15.75
C ASP A 173 -4.28 -7.61 14.88
N LEU A 174 -3.63 -7.58 13.71
CA LEU A 174 -3.47 -8.77 12.86
C LEU A 174 -2.44 -9.75 13.41
N GLU A 175 -1.47 -9.27 14.20
CA GLU A 175 -0.49 -10.12 14.90
C GLU A 175 -1.13 -10.96 16.02
N LYS A 176 -2.38 -10.67 16.40
CA LYS A 176 -3.17 -11.47 17.33
C LYS A 176 -3.97 -12.53 16.58
N PHE A 177 -4.26 -13.65 17.24
CA PHE A 177 -5.14 -14.66 16.67
C PHE A 177 -6.56 -14.13 16.48
N THR A 178 -7.13 -14.36 15.31
CA THR A 178 -8.56 -14.22 15.08
C THR A 178 -9.33 -15.31 15.86
N GLN A 179 -10.66 -15.18 15.92
CA GLN A 179 -11.51 -16.22 16.51
C GLN A 179 -11.44 -17.57 15.76
N ALA A 180 -11.06 -17.56 14.47
CA ALA A 180 -10.91 -18.76 13.66
C ALA A 180 -9.46 -19.30 13.65
N GLY A 181 -8.57 -18.72 14.46
CA GLY A 181 -7.20 -19.20 14.65
C GLY A 181 -6.18 -18.68 13.63
N GLY A 182 -6.57 -17.82 12.70
CA GLY A 182 -5.63 -17.16 11.78
C GLY A 182 -4.89 -16.00 12.45
N SER A 183 -3.79 -15.57 11.84
CA SER A 183 -2.92 -14.50 12.35
C SER A 183 -1.94 -14.03 11.27
N LEU A 184 -1.30 -12.87 11.52
CA LEU A 184 -0.14 -12.38 10.78
C LEU A 184 1.14 -12.51 11.63
N SER A 185 2.18 -13.12 11.08
CA SER A 185 3.54 -13.06 11.61
C SER A 185 4.34 -12.05 10.79
N VAL A 186 4.93 -11.04 11.42
CA VAL A 186 5.72 -10.00 10.72
C VAL A 186 7.21 -10.29 10.84
N HIS A 187 7.91 -10.24 9.71
CA HIS A 187 9.36 -10.45 9.58
C HIS A 187 10.02 -9.23 8.99
N ILE A 188 11.07 -8.74 9.66
CA ILE A 188 11.90 -7.66 9.14
C ILE A 188 13.05 -8.26 8.31
N GLY A 189 13.12 -7.91 7.03
CA GLY A 189 14.24 -8.29 6.17
C GLY A 189 13.92 -8.35 4.67
N ASP A 190 14.94 -8.69 3.89
CA ASP A 190 14.82 -8.86 2.44
C ASP A 190 13.91 -10.03 2.08
N ALA A 191 12.75 -9.72 1.49
CA ALA A 191 11.75 -10.69 1.08
C ALA A 191 12.23 -11.65 -0.04
N LEU A 192 13.27 -11.27 -0.80
CA LEU A 192 13.88 -12.10 -1.84
C LEU A 192 15.00 -12.99 -1.28
N SER A 193 15.35 -12.86 0.00
CA SER A 193 16.36 -13.70 0.65
C SER A 193 16.01 -15.20 0.56
N PRO A 194 17.02 -16.09 0.43
CA PRO A 194 16.83 -17.54 0.55
C PRO A 194 16.30 -17.98 1.93
N SER A 195 16.44 -17.14 2.96
CA SER A 195 15.96 -17.44 4.31
C SER A 195 14.44 -17.31 4.47
N VAL A 196 13.75 -16.70 3.50
CA VAL A 196 12.29 -16.60 3.49
C VAL A 196 11.71 -17.96 3.15
N ALA A 197 11.29 -18.70 4.16
CA ALA A 197 10.72 -20.03 4.04
C ALA A 197 9.86 -20.36 5.26
N VAL A 198 8.96 -21.31 5.09
CA VAL A 198 8.20 -21.98 6.15
C VAL A 198 8.32 -23.48 5.98
N GLU A 199 8.16 -24.23 7.07
CA GLU A 199 8.13 -25.67 7.00
C GLU A 199 6.99 -26.15 6.09
N GLY A 200 7.28 -27.04 5.14
CA GLY A 200 6.31 -27.53 4.16
C GLY A 200 6.04 -26.62 2.96
N GLY A 201 6.51 -25.37 2.99
CA GLY A 201 6.33 -24.39 1.92
C GLY A 201 4.99 -23.63 1.99
N PHE A 202 4.90 -22.54 1.23
CA PHE A 202 3.71 -21.69 1.19
C PHE A 202 2.62 -22.25 0.27
N ALA A 203 1.36 -22.17 0.71
CA ALA A 203 0.20 -22.45 -0.15
C ALA A 203 0.00 -21.36 -1.20
N GLY A 204 0.31 -20.11 -0.84
CA GLY A 204 0.28 -18.98 -1.75
C GLY A 204 1.36 -17.97 -1.39
N ILE A 205 1.86 -17.25 -2.40
CA ILE A 205 2.77 -16.12 -2.19
C ILE A 205 2.19 -14.91 -2.90
N ILE A 206 2.02 -13.81 -2.17
CA ILE A 206 1.73 -12.49 -2.71
C ILE A 206 3.05 -11.73 -2.83
N VAL A 207 3.27 -11.06 -3.96
CA VAL A 207 4.45 -10.21 -4.19
C VAL A 207 4.00 -8.79 -4.53
N ASP A 208 4.33 -7.84 -3.66
CA ASP A 208 4.03 -6.40 -3.78
C ASP A 208 5.29 -5.59 -3.44
N LEU A 209 6.39 -5.86 -4.16
CA LEU A 209 7.71 -5.29 -3.86
C LEU A 209 8.05 -4.11 -4.77
N PHE A 210 8.25 -2.94 -4.16
CA PHE A 210 8.57 -1.69 -4.83
C PHE A 210 9.72 -0.96 -4.13
N SER A 211 10.44 -0.16 -4.92
CA SER A 211 11.44 0.80 -4.45
C SER A 211 11.37 2.03 -5.36
N ASP A 212 11.36 3.23 -4.78
CA ASP A 212 11.23 4.49 -5.52
C ASP A 212 10.05 4.49 -6.51
N GLY A 213 8.89 4.02 -6.06
CA GLY A 213 7.67 3.91 -6.86
C GLY A 213 7.74 2.91 -8.02
N LYS A 214 8.75 2.05 -8.09
CA LYS A 214 9.00 1.12 -9.20
C LYS A 214 9.14 -0.31 -8.73
N VAL A 215 8.74 -1.25 -9.58
CA VAL A 215 9.00 -2.68 -9.35
C VAL A 215 10.50 -2.94 -9.29
N LEU A 216 10.94 -3.76 -8.34
CA LEU A 216 12.36 -4.12 -8.18
C LEU A 216 12.97 -4.71 -9.46
N PRO A 217 14.19 -4.32 -9.88
CA PRO A 217 14.86 -4.87 -11.06
C PRO A 217 14.98 -6.40 -11.06
N GLN A 218 15.11 -7.01 -9.88
CA GLN A 218 15.17 -8.46 -9.68
C GLN A 218 13.90 -9.16 -10.18
N LEU A 219 12.72 -8.54 -10.01
CA LEU A 219 11.44 -9.09 -10.47
C LEU A 219 11.27 -9.05 -12.01
N LYS A 220 12.23 -8.43 -12.72
CA LYS A 220 12.33 -8.45 -14.18
C LYS A 220 13.22 -9.59 -14.70
N GLN A 221 13.72 -10.44 -13.80
CA GLN A 221 14.52 -11.63 -14.12
C GLN A 221 13.70 -12.89 -13.86
N ASP A 222 13.67 -13.80 -14.83
CA ASP A 222 13.00 -15.10 -14.73
C ASP A 222 13.55 -15.97 -13.58
N ALA A 223 14.86 -15.97 -13.38
CA ALA A 223 15.53 -16.72 -12.31
C ALA A 223 14.99 -16.36 -10.91
N THR A 224 14.67 -15.09 -10.65
CA THR A 224 14.10 -14.67 -9.37
C THR A 224 12.74 -15.31 -9.12
N TRP A 225 11.91 -15.44 -10.16
CA TRP A 225 10.62 -16.11 -10.06
C TRP A 225 10.75 -17.60 -9.79
N LEU A 226 11.74 -18.26 -10.38
CA LEU A 226 12.04 -19.67 -10.12
C LEU A 226 12.52 -19.89 -8.67
N GLU A 227 13.27 -18.95 -8.08
CA GLU A 227 13.64 -19.03 -6.65
C GLU A 227 12.42 -18.79 -5.73
N ILE A 228 11.48 -17.92 -6.11
CA ILE A 228 10.24 -17.73 -5.35
C ILE A 228 9.35 -18.99 -5.47
N GLU A 229 9.27 -19.63 -6.63
CA GLU A 229 8.48 -20.86 -6.83
C GLU A 229 8.96 -21.99 -5.91
N LYS A 230 10.28 -22.13 -5.68
CA LYS A 230 10.84 -23.14 -4.76
C LYS A 230 10.34 -23.01 -3.32
N LYS A 231 9.82 -21.85 -2.93
CA LYS A 231 9.25 -21.59 -1.59
C LYS A 231 7.81 -22.09 -1.46
N LEU A 232 7.16 -22.47 -2.55
CA LEU A 232 5.79 -22.98 -2.56
C LEU A 232 5.73 -24.46 -2.18
N MET A 233 4.61 -24.84 -1.54
CA MET A 233 4.21 -26.23 -1.44
C MET A 233 3.62 -26.74 -2.76
N SER A 234 3.34 -28.04 -2.84
CA SER A 234 2.68 -28.64 -4.01
C SER A 234 1.33 -27.96 -4.32
N ASN A 235 1.12 -27.58 -5.57
CA ASN A 235 -0.03 -26.82 -6.07
C ASN A 235 -0.17 -25.39 -5.52
N GLY A 236 0.84 -24.87 -4.82
CA GLY A 236 0.86 -23.47 -4.43
C GLY A 236 0.95 -22.53 -5.64
N ARG A 237 0.59 -21.25 -5.44
CA ARG A 237 0.59 -20.23 -6.50
C ARG A 237 1.19 -18.91 -6.04
N ILE A 238 1.67 -18.13 -7.01
CA ILE A 238 2.17 -16.76 -6.82
C ILE A 238 1.15 -15.81 -7.43
N MET A 239 0.73 -14.79 -6.69
CA MET A 239 0.01 -13.63 -7.21
C MET A 239 0.85 -12.38 -6.99
N VAL A 240 0.97 -11.51 -7.98
CA VAL A 240 1.93 -10.39 -7.95
C VAL A 240 1.32 -9.12 -8.51
N ASN A 241 1.64 -8.00 -7.87
CA ASN A 241 1.50 -6.67 -8.46
C ASN A 241 2.71 -6.37 -9.36
N CYS A 242 2.45 -6.25 -10.66
CA CYS A 242 3.47 -6.02 -11.69
C CYS A 242 3.70 -4.54 -12.00
N GLY A 243 3.08 -3.62 -11.24
CA GLY A 243 3.13 -2.18 -11.50
C GLY A 243 2.44 -1.77 -12.81
N GLY A 244 2.46 -0.47 -13.11
CA GLY A 244 1.88 0.08 -14.34
C GLY A 244 2.86 0.12 -15.51
N ALA A 245 2.35 -0.05 -16.74
CA ALA A 245 3.18 -0.02 -17.96
C ALA A 245 3.91 1.33 -18.16
N HIS A 246 3.28 2.45 -17.80
CA HIS A 246 3.89 3.79 -17.93
C HIS A 246 5.01 4.08 -16.92
N SER A 247 5.06 3.36 -15.79
CA SER A 247 6.16 3.46 -14.83
C SER A 247 7.51 3.01 -15.42
N GLU A 248 7.47 2.25 -16.51
CA GLU A 248 8.65 1.73 -17.22
C GLU A 248 9.12 2.67 -18.35
N LEU A 249 8.23 3.50 -18.93
CA LEU A 249 8.53 4.36 -20.10
C LEU A 249 9.25 5.67 -19.76
N SER A 250 9.22 6.13 -18.51
CA SER A 250 9.90 7.36 -18.08
C SER A 250 11.44 7.25 -18.05
N SER A 251 12.00 6.09 -18.40
CA SER A 251 13.44 5.80 -18.39
C SER A 251 14.09 5.78 -19.77
N SER A 252 13.31 5.79 -20.86
CA SER A 252 13.84 5.86 -22.24
C SER A 252 13.26 7.09 -22.92
N GLY A 253 14.11 8.09 -23.19
CA GLY A 253 13.77 9.39 -23.78
C GLY A 253 13.18 9.38 -25.20
N ASP A 254 12.65 8.25 -25.68
CA ASP A 254 12.09 8.10 -27.02
C ASP A 254 10.56 8.00 -26.95
N GLN A 255 9.90 9.14 -26.76
CA GLN A 255 8.43 9.25 -26.79
C GLN A 255 7.82 9.05 -28.21
N ALA A 256 8.64 8.99 -29.26
CA ALA A 256 8.13 9.09 -30.64
C ALA A 256 8.00 7.76 -31.42
N ALA A 257 8.60 6.65 -30.96
CA ALA A 257 8.75 5.46 -31.81
C ALA A 257 7.71 4.33 -31.58
N TYR A 258 6.96 4.34 -30.49
CA TYR A 258 6.12 3.19 -30.08
C TYR A 258 4.61 3.46 -30.02
N ALA A 259 4.16 4.65 -30.40
CA ALA A 259 2.75 5.05 -30.31
C ALA A 259 1.80 4.27 -31.26
N ASN A 260 2.32 3.48 -32.21
CA ASN A 260 1.51 2.97 -33.33
C ASN A 260 1.44 1.45 -33.51
N ALA A 261 1.76 0.59 -32.52
CA ALA A 261 1.78 -0.86 -32.78
C ALA A 261 1.37 -1.82 -31.65
N SER A 262 0.64 -1.40 -30.61
CA SER A 262 0.12 -2.39 -29.65
C SER A 262 -1.27 -2.04 -29.13
N PRO A 263 -2.18 -3.02 -28.96
CA PRO A 263 -3.49 -2.75 -28.38
C PRO A 263 -3.32 -2.11 -27.01
N LYS A 264 -4.00 -0.98 -26.78
CA LYS A 264 -4.13 -0.36 -25.45
C LYS A 264 -4.52 -1.45 -24.45
N GLY A 265 -3.71 -1.62 -23.39
CA GLY A 265 -3.94 -2.63 -22.35
C GLY A 265 -3.25 -3.98 -22.55
N SER A 266 -2.36 -4.12 -23.53
CA SER A 266 -1.55 -5.34 -23.67
C SER A 266 -0.46 -5.45 -22.60
N TRP A 267 -0.39 -6.58 -21.89
CA TRP A 267 0.68 -6.90 -20.94
C TRP A 267 2.07 -7.00 -21.59
N LEU A 268 2.14 -7.08 -22.93
CA LEU A 268 3.38 -7.24 -23.71
C LEU A 268 4.39 -6.09 -23.52
N GLN A 269 4.06 -5.02 -22.81
CA GLN A 269 5.00 -3.96 -22.46
C GLN A 269 5.49 -4.05 -21.00
N ASN A 270 4.82 -4.83 -20.15
CA ASN A 270 5.19 -5.00 -18.75
C ASN A 270 6.35 -6.00 -18.62
N SER A 271 7.51 -5.50 -18.15
CA SER A 271 8.75 -6.27 -18.01
C SER A 271 8.65 -7.40 -16.98
N THR A 272 7.92 -7.18 -15.88
CA THR A 272 7.64 -8.18 -14.84
C THR A 272 6.82 -9.34 -15.39
N ILE A 273 5.75 -9.07 -16.13
CA ILE A 273 4.92 -10.13 -16.74
C ILE A 273 5.72 -10.90 -17.80
N LYS A 274 6.59 -10.24 -18.57
CA LYS A 274 7.50 -10.95 -19.50
C LYS A 274 8.41 -11.93 -18.78
N ALA A 275 9.04 -11.51 -17.69
CA ALA A 275 9.91 -12.38 -16.89
C ALA A 275 9.13 -13.59 -16.32
N LEU A 276 7.90 -13.36 -15.85
CA LEU A 276 7.00 -14.42 -15.39
C LEU A 276 6.60 -15.38 -16.52
N CYS A 277 6.30 -14.88 -17.72
CA CYS A 277 6.00 -15.71 -18.89
C CYS A 277 7.19 -16.58 -19.32
N GLN A 278 8.42 -16.07 -19.16
CA GLN A 278 9.65 -16.82 -19.41
C GLN A 278 9.87 -17.89 -18.34
N ALA A 279 9.67 -17.55 -17.07
CA ALA A 279 9.79 -18.49 -15.95
C ALA A 279 8.71 -19.59 -15.96
N PHE A 280 7.48 -19.25 -16.36
CA PHE A 280 6.30 -20.13 -16.32
C PHE A 280 5.56 -20.21 -17.66
N PRO A 281 6.17 -20.78 -18.72
CA PRO A 281 5.55 -20.84 -20.05
C PRO A 281 4.19 -21.56 -20.02
N GLY A 282 3.15 -20.90 -20.53
CA GLY A 282 1.78 -21.43 -20.58
C GLY A 282 1.09 -21.60 -19.22
N ARG A 283 1.70 -21.10 -18.14
CA ARG A 283 1.22 -21.23 -16.75
C ARG A 283 1.11 -19.89 -16.04
N LEU A 284 0.69 -18.86 -16.78
CA LEU A 284 0.49 -17.52 -16.25
C LEU A 284 -0.86 -16.97 -16.72
N SER A 285 -1.58 -16.35 -15.79
CA SER A 285 -2.73 -15.50 -16.07
C SER A 285 -2.44 -14.08 -15.61
N TRP A 286 -3.10 -13.09 -16.20
CA TRP A 286 -2.91 -11.69 -15.90
C TRP A 286 -4.25 -10.93 -15.87
N LYS A 287 -4.24 -9.78 -15.21
CA LYS A 287 -5.34 -8.81 -15.17
C LYS A 287 -4.76 -7.40 -15.22
N LYS A 288 -5.42 -6.50 -15.95
CA LYS A 288 -5.18 -5.04 -15.81
C LYS A 288 -6.31 -4.47 -14.96
N MET A 289 -5.97 -3.63 -13.99
CA MET A 289 -6.97 -2.86 -13.25
C MET A 289 -7.64 -1.83 -14.18
N ALA A 290 -8.87 -1.43 -13.84
CA ALA A 290 -9.58 -0.41 -14.61
C ALA A 290 -8.85 0.94 -14.48
N GLU A 291 -8.87 1.77 -15.53
CA GLU A 291 -8.12 3.04 -15.56
C GLU A 291 -8.53 4.02 -14.45
N ASP A 292 -9.76 3.90 -13.94
CA ASP A 292 -10.29 4.68 -12.82
C ASP A 292 -9.99 4.04 -11.44
N GLU A 293 -9.48 2.82 -11.40
CA GLU A 293 -9.10 2.11 -10.18
C GLU A 293 -7.58 2.17 -9.95
N SER A 294 -6.80 1.72 -10.94
CA SER A 294 -5.34 1.89 -10.99
C SER A 294 -4.75 1.48 -12.35
N ASP A 295 -3.52 1.92 -12.63
CA ASP A 295 -2.77 1.47 -13.81
C ASP A 295 -2.05 0.12 -13.60
N ASN A 296 -2.27 -0.54 -12.45
CA ASN A 296 -1.55 -1.76 -12.10
C ASN A 296 -1.95 -2.94 -12.99
N TYR A 297 -0.94 -3.75 -13.30
CA TYR A 297 -1.14 -5.09 -13.81
C TYR A 297 -0.92 -6.09 -12.69
N LEU A 298 -1.74 -7.14 -12.65
CA LEU A 298 -1.55 -8.29 -11.79
C LEU A 298 -1.20 -9.51 -12.64
N ALA A 299 -0.44 -10.43 -12.06
CA ALA A 299 -0.20 -11.76 -12.62
C ALA A 299 -0.39 -12.87 -11.58
N LEU A 300 -0.75 -14.05 -12.06
CA LEU A 300 -1.06 -15.25 -11.27
C LEU A 300 -0.46 -16.48 -11.93
N THR A 301 0.37 -17.22 -11.20
CA THR A 301 0.99 -18.44 -11.71
C THR A 301 0.08 -19.67 -11.58
N GLY A 302 0.42 -20.72 -12.34
CA GLY A 302 -0.24 -22.02 -12.29
C GLY A 302 -1.19 -22.26 -13.47
N PRO A 303 -1.98 -23.35 -13.44
CA PRO A 303 -3.00 -23.63 -14.44
C PRO A 303 -3.98 -22.46 -14.59
N VAL A 304 -4.52 -22.25 -15.79
CA VAL A 304 -5.59 -21.26 -16.01
C VAL A 304 -6.74 -21.58 -15.05
N PRO A 305 -7.15 -20.63 -14.18
CA PRO A 305 -8.20 -20.88 -13.22
C PRO A 305 -9.57 -21.05 -13.91
N ASP A 306 -10.40 -21.93 -13.38
CA ASP A 306 -11.83 -21.95 -13.71
C ASP A 306 -12.47 -20.70 -13.10
N LEU A 307 -12.75 -19.71 -13.94
CA LEU A 307 -13.28 -18.42 -13.51
C LEU A 307 -14.70 -18.52 -12.93
N ASP A 308 -15.48 -19.52 -13.30
CA ASP A 308 -16.82 -19.77 -12.76
C ASP A 308 -16.74 -20.35 -11.35
N ALA A 309 -15.91 -21.39 -11.16
CA ALA A 309 -15.67 -21.97 -9.85
C ALA A 309 -15.01 -20.97 -8.88
N TRP A 310 -14.02 -20.21 -9.36
CA TRP A 310 -13.34 -19.20 -8.54
C TRP A 310 -14.30 -18.10 -8.10
N SER A 311 -15.10 -17.56 -9.03
CA SER A 311 -16.11 -16.54 -8.76
C SER A 311 -17.17 -17.01 -7.76
N ALA A 312 -17.66 -18.25 -7.90
CA ALA A 312 -18.68 -18.82 -7.02
C ALA A 312 -18.18 -19.04 -5.58
N SER A 313 -16.86 -19.11 -5.38
CA SER A 313 -16.24 -19.35 -4.07
C SER A 313 -15.91 -18.05 -3.31
N LEU A 314 -16.27 -16.89 -3.87
CA LEU A 314 -15.86 -15.58 -3.35
C LEU A 314 -17.06 -14.68 -3.02
N PRO A 315 -16.93 -13.79 -2.02
CA PRO A 315 -17.92 -12.74 -1.79
C PRO A 315 -17.81 -11.62 -2.83
N SER A 316 -18.86 -10.80 -2.95
CA SER A 316 -18.80 -9.55 -3.72
C SER A 316 -17.88 -8.52 -3.02
N PRO A 317 -17.07 -7.74 -3.77
CA PRO A 317 -16.99 -7.67 -5.24
C PRO A 317 -15.98 -8.65 -5.85
N LEU A 318 -15.24 -9.41 -5.03
CA LEU A 318 -14.21 -10.34 -5.52
C LEU A 318 -14.76 -11.34 -6.54
N SER A 319 -15.96 -11.86 -6.31
CA SER A 319 -16.66 -12.76 -7.23
C SER A 319 -16.78 -12.19 -8.66
N THR A 320 -16.96 -10.88 -8.79
CA THR A 320 -17.03 -10.19 -10.08
C THR A 320 -15.63 -9.89 -10.60
N ASN A 321 -14.74 -9.42 -9.72
CA ASN A 321 -13.39 -8.99 -10.08
C ASN A 321 -12.56 -10.13 -10.70
N VAL A 322 -12.72 -11.36 -10.23
CA VAL A 322 -11.95 -12.50 -10.76
C VAL A 322 -12.31 -12.87 -12.20
N LYS A 323 -13.46 -12.43 -12.72
CA LYS A 323 -13.88 -12.71 -14.11
C LYS A 323 -13.02 -12.02 -15.17
N TYR A 324 -12.23 -11.03 -14.77
CA TYR A 324 -11.40 -10.25 -15.69
C TYR A 324 -9.99 -10.82 -15.90
N TRP A 325 -9.63 -11.90 -15.20
CA TRP A 325 -8.36 -12.59 -15.40
C TRP A 325 -8.32 -13.33 -16.74
N ARG A 326 -7.16 -13.30 -17.41
CA ARG A 326 -6.96 -13.87 -18.75
C ARG A 326 -5.65 -14.65 -18.81
N PRO A 327 -5.55 -15.72 -19.60
CA PRO A 327 -4.27 -16.39 -19.82
C PRO A 327 -3.26 -15.46 -20.51
N CYS A 328 -1.98 -15.62 -20.19
CA CYS A 328 -0.87 -15.07 -20.97
C CYS A 328 -0.58 -16.01 -22.15
N GLU A 329 -1.17 -15.73 -23.30
CA GLU A 329 -0.82 -16.40 -24.55
C GLU A 329 0.35 -15.65 -25.19
N LEU A 330 1.52 -16.27 -25.25
CA LEU A 330 2.55 -15.81 -26.19
C LEU A 330 2.03 -16.15 -27.58
N ALA A 331 1.84 -15.13 -28.44
CA ALA A 331 1.54 -15.35 -29.85
C ALA A 331 2.60 -16.32 -30.38
N SER A 332 2.13 -17.48 -30.83
CA SER A 332 2.96 -18.54 -31.42
C SER A 332 3.57 -18.07 -32.73
#